data_AF-A0A840BQ50-F1
#
_entry.id   AF-A0A840BQ50-F1
#
_cell.length_a   1.000
_cell.length_b   1.000
_cell.length_c   1.000
_cell.angle_alpha   90.00
_cell.angle_beta   90.00
_cell.angle_gamma   90.00
#
_symmetry.space_group_name_H-M   'P 1'
#
loop_
_entity.id
_entity.type
_entity.pdbx_description
1 polymer ?
#
loop_
_entity_poly.entity_id
_entity_poly.type
_entity_poly.pdbx_seq_one_letter_code
_entity_poly.pdbx_strand_id
1 'polypeptide(L)'
;MLIIKNGQLTAKSDKSPIVVTVCHVAWFDLTKTYQIANAPARTSSLVFTGADLNFVARVLYAESSGSAKVTDRDERMKEKAAILNVKHFRLNRMGYPNRHAPQTFTDVCQAKGQFESVYSGTPKFSGSDPDTYESLSKPECFDLEEAIDAVREFLKAGPNSDYLFDNFRGGRGSRGTTIGQTRFWLSPEGERLYEKHE
;
A
#
# COMPACT_ATOMS: atom_id res chain seq x y z
N MET A 1 -3.89 16.52 -21.28
CA MET A 1 -3.78 18.00 -21.41
C MET A 1 -2.37 18.32 -21.87
N LEU A 2 -2.20 19.05 -22.97
CA LEU A 2 -0.87 19.37 -23.54
C LEU A 2 -0.41 20.71 -22.97
N ILE A 3 0.67 20.72 -22.19
CA ILE A 3 1.30 21.97 -21.72
C ILE A 3 2.39 22.34 -22.72
N ILE A 4 2.18 23.41 -23.50
CA ILE A 4 3.17 23.97 -24.44
C ILE A 4 3.91 25.10 -23.73
N LYS A 5 5.21 24.91 -23.44
CA LYS A 5 6.07 25.95 -22.84
C LYS A 5 6.99 26.52 -23.92
N ASN A 6 6.88 27.81 -24.20
CA ASN A 6 7.72 28.51 -25.18
C ASN A 6 9.14 28.71 -24.62
N GLY A 7 10.09 27.87 -25.03
CA GLY A 7 11.52 28.03 -24.75
C GLY A 7 12.27 28.56 -25.97
N GLN A 8 13.21 29.50 -25.76
CA GLN A 8 14.12 29.98 -26.81
C GLN A 8 15.05 28.85 -27.30
N LEU A 9 15.13 28.70 -28.63
CA LEU A 9 15.96 27.70 -29.32
C LEU A 9 17.45 28.08 -29.29
N THR A 10 18.27 27.32 -28.56
CA THR A 10 19.74 27.32 -28.69
C THR A 10 20.21 26.31 -29.74
N ALA A 11 21.34 26.60 -30.39
CA ALA A 11 21.87 25.96 -31.61
C ALA A 11 21.94 24.41 -31.61
N LYS A 12 21.91 23.86 -32.83
CA LYS A 12 21.39 22.53 -33.23
C LYS A 12 22.34 21.32 -33.08
N SER A 13 23.42 21.42 -32.31
CA SER A 13 24.33 20.28 -32.07
C SER A 13 24.21 19.84 -30.60
N ASP A 14 23.93 18.55 -30.39
CA ASP A 14 23.83 17.86 -29.08
C ASP A 14 22.59 18.14 -28.21
N LYS A 15 21.39 18.02 -28.78
CA LYS A 15 20.19 17.89 -27.94
C LYS A 15 19.48 16.58 -28.20
N SER A 16 19.85 15.57 -27.42
CA SER A 16 18.98 14.42 -27.18
C SER A 16 17.59 14.95 -26.81
N PRO A 17 16.50 14.40 -27.37
CA PRO A 17 15.16 14.85 -27.05
C PRO A 17 14.93 14.75 -25.54
N ILE A 18 14.38 15.81 -24.94
CA ILE A 18 13.95 15.77 -23.54
C ILE A 18 12.73 14.85 -23.49
N VAL A 19 12.93 13.62 -23.03
CA VAL A 19 11.84 12.68 -22.75
C VAL A 19 11.29 13.01 -21.37
N VAL A 20 10.12 13.65 -21.33
CA VAL A 20 9.37 13.85 -20.09
C VAL A 20 8.48 12.63 -19.90
N THR A 21 8.76 11.83 -18.86
CA THR A 21 7.85 10.76 -18.43
C THR A 21 7.01 11.32 -17.30
N VAL A 22 5.69 11.38 -17.49
CA VAL A 22 4.74 11.79 -16.45
C VAL A 22 4.15 10.54 -15.84
N CYS A 23 4.25 10.40 -14.51
CA CYS A 23 3.57 9.32 -13.83
C CYS A 23 2.06 9.55 -13.85
N HIS A 24 1.28 8.55 -14.29
CA HIS A 24 -0.18 8.60 -14.27
C HIS A 24 -0.70 7.29 -13.70
N VAL A 25 -1.27 7.34 -12.50
CA VAL A 25 -1.85 6.18 -11.85
C VAL A 25 -3.37 6.32 -11.78
N ALA A 26 -4.07 5.20 -11.92
CA ALA A 26 -5.52 5.21 -11.82
C ALA A 26 -5.92 5.29 -10.34
N TRP A 27 -6.11 6.47 -9.77
CA TRP A 27 -6.59 6.60 -8.39
C TRP A 27 -8.02 6.06 -8.20
N PHE A 28 -8.37 5.68 -6.97
CA PHE A 28 -9.76 5.43 -6.60
C PHE A 28 -10.54 6.75 -6.62
N ASP A 29 -11.76 6.70 -7.15
CA ASP A 29 -12.68 7.83 -7.21
C ASP A 29 -13.08 8.25 -5.79
N LEU A 30 -12.79 9.51 -5.44
CA LEU A 30 -13.04 10.09 -4.12
C LEU A 30 -14.53 10.18 -3.76
N THR A 31 -15.40 10.16 -4.76
CA THR A 31 -16.87 10.26 -4.58
C THR A 31 -17.52 8.88 -4.38
N LYS A 32 -16.78 7.80 -4.61
CA LYS A 32 -17.30 6.43 -4.50
C LYS A 32 -16.91 5.78 -3.19
N THR A 33 -17.73 4.81 -2.82
CA THR A 33 -17.48 3.89 -1.71
C THR A 33 -17.28 2.48 -2.21
N TYR A 34 -16.55 1.69 -1.43
CA TYR A 34 -16.08 0.37 -1.80
C TYR A 34 -16.23 -0.58 -0.60
N GLN A 35 -16.39 -1.86 -0.90
CA GLN A 35 -16.42 -2.93 0.10
C GLN A 35 -15.45 -4.03 -0.32
N ILE A 36 -14.97 -4.80 0.65
CA ILE A 36 -14.13 -5.97 0.41
C ILE A 36 -15.05 -7.16 0.16
N ALA A 37 -14.96 -7.77 -1.02
CA ALA A 37 -15.64 -9.03 -1.32
C ALA A 37 -15.13 -10.15 -0.41
N ASN A 38 -15.98 -11.11 -0.09
CA ASN A 38 -15.63 -12.28 0.75
C ASN A 38 -15.02 -11.91 2.12
N ALA A 39 -15.31 -10.70 2.62
CA ALA A 39 -14.82 -10.28 3.92
C ALA A 39 -15.45 -11.13 5.04
N PRO A 40 -14.68 -11.53 6.07
CA PRO A 40 -15.23 -12.23 7.23
C PRO A 40 -16.23 -11.34 7.96
N ALA A 41 -17.14 -11.97 8.73
CA ALA A 41 -18.24 -11.30 9.41
C ALA A 41 -17.82 -10.06 10.22
N ARG A 42 -16.63 -10.07 10.82
CA ARG A 42 -16.07 -8.92 11.55
C ARG A 42 -15.96 -7.65 10.70
N THR A 43 -15.65 -7.79 9.41
CA THR A 43 -15.35 -6.66 8.51
C THR A 43 -16.31 -6.54 7.33
N SER A 44 -17.33 -7.41 7.24
CA SER A 44 -18.24 -7.46 6.08
C SER A 44 -19.15 -6.24 5.95
N SER A 45 -19.39 -5.51 7.05
CA SER A 45 -20.17 -4.26 7.05
C SER A 45 -19.34 -3.01 6.82
N LEU A 46 -17.99 -3.12 6.75
CA LEU A 46 -17.13 -1.96 6.56
C LEU A 46 -17.26 -1.41 5.13
N VAL A 47 -17.20 -0.09 5.02
CA VAL A 47 -17.29 0.66 3.77
C VAL A 47 -16.13 1.63 3.73
N PHE A 48 -15.38 1.63 2.63
CA PHE A 48 -14.17 2.43 2.45
C PHE A 48 -14.41 3.50 1.38
N THR A 49 -13.91 4.72 1.60
CA THR A 49 -13.96 5.79 0.60
C THR A 49 -12.79 5.68 -0.36
N GLY A 50 -12.88 6.33 -1.53
CA GLY A 50 -11.73 6.45 -2.43
C GLY A 50 -10.50 7.08 -1.75
N ALA A 51 -10.72 8.05 -0.86
CA ALA A 51 -9.63 8.66 -0.08
C ALA A 51 -8.91 7.65 0.83
N ASP A 52 -9.67 6.81 1.54
CA ASP A 52 -9.10 5.76 2.40
C ASP A 52 -8.28 4.73 1.60
N LEU A 53 -8.79 4.34 0.43
CA LEU A 53 -8.11 3.39 -0.45
C LEU A 53 -6.88 3.97 -1.14
N ASN A 54 -6.92 5.24 -1.54
CA ASN A 54 -5.75 5.94 -2.06
C ASN A 54 -4.68 6.10 -0.96
N PHE A 55 -5.09 6.40 0.27
CA PHE A 55 -4.19 6.49 1.40
C PHE A 55 -3.51 5.13 1.67
N VAL A 56 -4.27 4.04 1.77
CA VAL A 56 -3.67 2.72 2.04
C VAL A 56 -2.80 2.22 0.89
N ALA A 57 -3.10 2.57 -0.36
CA ALA A 57 -2.26 2.28 -1.52
C ALA A 57 -0.90 2.98 -1.42
N ARG A 58 -0.85 4.24 -0.99
CA ARG A 58 0.40 4.97 -0.76
C ARG A 58 1.21 4.38 0.39
N VAL A 59 0.55 3.99 1.48
CA VAL A 59 1.22 3.28 2.58
C VAL A 59 1.75 1.94 2.08
N LEU A 60 0.99 1.22 1.26
CA LEU A 60 1.42 -0.06 0.69
C LEU A 60 2.63 0.12 -0.24
N TYR A 61 2.61 1.14 -1.09
CA TYR A 61 3.77 1.53 -1.89
C TYR A 61 4.98 1.79 -1.00
N ALA A 62 4.83 2.58 0.07
CA ALA A 62 5.92 2.93 0.97
C ALA A 62 6.50 1.71 1.72
N GLU A 63 5.65 0.81 2.20
CA GLU A 63 6.01 -0.33 3.04
C GLU A 63 6.46 -1.57 2.25
N SER A 64 6.03 -1.72 1.00
CA SER A 64 6.43 -2.85 0.14
C SER A 64 7.78 -2.63 -0.55
N SER A 65 8.40 -3.74 -0.95
CA SER A 65 9.59 -3.73 -1.77
C SER A 65 9.24 -3.28 -3.19
N GLY A 66 10.01 -2.32 -3.69
CA GLY A 66 9.93 -1.90 -5.08
C GLY A 66 10.63 -2.86 -6.03
N SER A 67 10.39 -2.67 -7.33
CA SER A 67 11.03 -3.40 -8.44
C SER A 67 12.56 -3.40 -8.39
N ALA A 68 13.17 -2.39 -7.74
CA ALA A 68 14.62 -2.33 -7.51
C ALA A 68 15.15 -3.42 -6.56
N LYS A 69 14.32 -3.94 -5.64
CA LYS A 69 14.73 -4.95 -4.65
C LYS A 69 14.19 -6.35 -4.95
N VAL A 70 13.01 -6.42 -5.57
CA VAL A 70 12.35 -7.67 -5.96
C VAL A 70 11.97 -7.52 -7.42
N THR A 71 12.70 -8.18 -8.33
CA THR A 71 12.51 -8.04 -9.78
C THR A 71 11.30 -8.79 -10.31
N ASP A 72 10.95 -9.91 -9.68
CA ASP A 72 9.76 -10.70 -10.03
C ASP A 72 8.46 -9.99 -9.61
N ARG A 73 7.54 -9.81 -10.56
CA ARG A 73 6.29 -9.09 -10.32
C ARG A 73 5.35 -9.86 -9.40
N ASP A 74 5.24 -11.18 -9.59
CA ASP A 74 4.29 -11.98 -8.82
C ASP A 74 4.69 -12.04 -7.35
N GLU A 75 5.99 -12.13 -7.06
CA GLU A 75 6.52 -12.04 -5.71
C GLU A 75 6.27 -10.66 -5.07
N ARG A 76 6.40 -9.56 -5.84
CA ARG A 76 6.01 -8.22 -5.36
C ARG A 76 4.52 -8.13 -5.05
N MET A 77 3.67 -8.71 -5.90
CA MET A 77 2.21 -8.69 -5.67
C MET A 77 1.81 -9.54 -4.47
N LYS A 78 2.47 -10.69 -4.25
CA LYS A 78 2.28 -11.50 -3.03
C LYS A 78 2.68 -10.74 -1.77
N GLU A 79 3.83 -10.05 -1.78
CA GLU A 79 4.27 -9.22 -0.65
C GLU A 79 3.25 -8.12 -0.35
N LYS A 80 2.78 -7.41 -1.39
CA LYS A 80 1.74 -6.37 -1.27
C LYS A 80 0.44 -6.93 -0.68
N ALA A 81 -0.01 -8.09 -1.17
CA ALA A 81 -1.19 -8.77 -0.65
C ALA A 81 -1.02 -9.19 0.81
N ALA A 82 0.15 -9.68 1.22
CA ALA A 82 0.43 -10.05 2.60
C ALA A 82 0.42 -8.82 3.55
N ILE A 83 0.97 -7.68 3.12
CA ILE A 83 0.90 -6.42 3.88
C ILE A 83 -0.55 -5.94 4.00
N LEU A 84 -1.35 -6.04 2.95
CA LEU A 84 -2.78 -5.70 3.00
C LEU A 84 -3.56 -6.62 3.96
N ASN A 85 -3.24 -7.92 4.00
CA ASN A 85 -3.84 -8.84 4.97
C ASN A 85 -3.48 -8.46 6.41
N VAL A 86 -2.26 -8.02 6.70
CA VAL A 86 -1.90 -7.48 8.03
C VAL A 86 -2.75 -6.27 8.40
N LYS A 87 -2.96 -5.35 7.46
CA LYS A 87 -3.79 -4.15 7.69
C LYS A 87 -5.26 -4.54 7.92
N HIS A 88 -5.79 -5.46 7.12
CA HIS A 88 -7.15 -5.97 7.25
C HIS A 88 -7.37 -6.75 8.55
N PHE A 89 -6.38 -7.53 8.98
CA PHE A 89 -6.41 -8.26 10.25
C PHE A 89 -6.74 -7.31 11.41
N ARG A 90 -6.20 -6.09 11.39
CA ARG A 90 -6.37 -5.08 12.44
C ARG A 90 -7.73 -4.37 12.42
N LEU A 91 -8.46 -4.42 11.30
CA LEU A 91 -9.79 -3.79 11.18
C LEU A 91 -10.80 -4.43 12.13
N ASN A 92 -11.63 -3.57 12.75
CA ASN A 92 -12.63 -3.91 13.75
C ASN A 92 -12.09 -4.75 14.93
N ARG A 93 -10.78 -4.67 15.23
CA ARG A 93 -10.18 -5.33 16.41
C ARG A 93 -9.73 -4.29 17.45
N MET A 94 -10.10 -4.52 18.70
CA MET A 94 -9.60 -3.76 19.85
C MET A 94 -8.15 -4.13 20.16
N GLY A 95 -7.35 -3.19 20.66
CA GLY A 95 -5.99 -3.46 21.15
C GLY A 95 -4.90 -3.47 20.07
N TYR A 96 -5.26 -3.24 18.80
CA TYR A 96 -4.32 -3.17 17.67
C TYR A 96 -4.35 -1.80 16.99
N PRO A 97 -3.37 -0.93 17.24
CA PRO A 97 -2.73 -0.60 18.52
C PRO A 97 -3.57 0.43 19.32
N ASN A 98 -4.75 0.80 18.79
CA ASN A 98 -5.59 1.84 19.35
C ASN A 98 -6.51 1.26 20.43
N ARG A 99 -6.95 2.13 21.36
CA ARG A 99 -7.96 1.78 22.37
C ARG A 99 -9.36 1.58 21.79
N HIS A 100 -9.56 1.92 20.51
CA HIS A 100 -10.79 1.73 19.75
C HIS A 100 -10.56 0.75 18.61
N ALA A 101 -11.64 0.12 18.13
CA ALA A 101 -11.61 -0.76 16.97
C ALA A 101 -11.57 0.10 15.69
N PRO A 102 -10.49 0.07 14.88
CA PRO A 102 -10.37 0.89 13.69
C PRO A 102 -11.33 0.39 12.60
N GLN A 103 -12.04 1.30 11.94
CA GLN A 103 -13.02 0.95 10.90
C GLN A 103 -12.53 1.24 9.48
N THR A 104 -11.46 2.02 9.35
CA THR A 104 -10.85 2.39 8.07
C THR A 104 -9.40 1.95 7.99
N PHE A 105 -8.84 1.81 6.78
CA PHE A 105 -7.42 1.53 6.64
C PHE A 105 -6.55 2.72 7.10
N THR A 106 -7.07 3.94 6.97
CA THR A 106 -6.45 5.17 7.46
C THR A 106 -6.26 5.09 8.97
N ASP A 107 -7.29 4.69 9.73
CA ASP A 107 -7.18 4.54 11.19
C ASP A 107 -6.11 3.51 11.58
N VAL A 108 -6.04 2.39 10.84
CA VAL A 108 -5.00 1.36 11.06
C VAL A 108 -3.61 1.92 10.76
N CYS A 109 -3.46 2.64 9.65
CA CYS A 109 -2.16 3.08 9.15
C CYS A 109 -1.61 4.32 9.88
N GLN A 110 -2.47 5.19 10.39
CA GLN A 110 -2.08 6.37 11.19
C GLN A 110 -1.82 6.04 12.66
N ALA A 111 -2.16 4.83 13.09
CA ALA A 111 -1.98 4.41 14.46
C ALA A 111 -0.50 4.48 14.86
N LYS A 112 -0.23 5.16 15.98
CA LYS A 112 1.13 5.56 16.36
C LYS A 112 2.08 4.36 16.47
N GLY A 113 3.22 4.46 15.78
CA GLY A 113 4.29 3.46 15.82
C GLY A 113 4.00 2.16 15.05
N GLN A 114 2.93 2.10 14.25
CA GLN A 114 2.62 0.91 13.45
C GLN A 114 3.27 0.94 12.07
N PHE A 115 3.28 2.12 11.43
CA PHE A 115 3.83 2.33 10.10
C PHE A 115 4.75 3.54 10.16
N GLU A 116 6.05 3.26 10.24
CA GLU A 116 7.07 4.31 10.32
C GLU A 116 7.00 5.23 9.10
N SER A 117 6.59 4.70 7.93
CA SER A 117 6.47 5.48 6.70
C SER A 117 5.51 6.65 6.82
N VAL A 118 4.44 6.47 7.61
CA VAL A 118 3.38 7.45 7.85
C VAL A 118 3.77 8.40 8.97
N TYR A 119 4.23 7.87 10.10
CA TYR A 119 4.51 8.68 11.29
C TYR A 119 5.76 9.56 11.15
N SER A 120 6.83 9.03 10.55
CA SER A 120 8.07 9.77 10.36
C SER A 120 8.12 10.56 9.04
N GLY A 121 7.13 10.35 8.15
CA GLY A 121 7.06 11.03 6.87
C GLY A 121 8.23 10.68 5.95
N THR A 122 8.27 9.43 5.49
CA THR A 122 9.36 9.00 4.58
C THR A 122 9.24 9.68 3.20
N PRO A 123 10.36 9.98 2.51
CA PRO A 123 10.32 10.56 1.16
C PRO A 123 9.47 9.73 0.18
N LYS A 124 9.53 8.39 0.30
CA LYS A 124 8.73 7.47 -0.51
C LYS A 124 7.23 7.68 -0.30
N PHE A 125 6.77 7.82 0.94
CA PHE A 125 5.36 8.07 1.23
C PHE A 125 4.92 9.48 0.81
N SER A 126 5.70 10.51 1.17
CA SER A 126 5.38 11.91 0.88
C SER A 126 5.41 12.23 -0.62
N GLY A 127 6.33 11.62 -1.39
CA GLY A 127 6.43 11.80 -2.84
C GLY A 127 5.37 11.06 -3.66
N SER A 128 4.56 10.21 -3.02
CA SER A 128 3.45 9.48 -3.66
C SER A 128 2.09 10.17 -3.47
N ASP A 129 2.08 11.39 -2.95
CA ASP A 129 0.86 12.15 -2.75
C ASP A 129 0.19 12.51 -4.09
N PRO A 130 -1.16 12.57 -4.18
CA PRO A 130 -1.85 13.04 -5.39
C PRO A 130 -1.32 14.37 -5.93
N ASP A 131 -0.77 15.24 -5.08
CA ASP A 131 -0.21 16.53 -5.51
C ASP A 131 1.26 16.44 -5.99
N THR A 132 1.97 15.33 -5.75
CA THR A 132 3.43 15.22 -6.00
C THR A 132 3.84 14.00 -6.83
N TYR A 133 2.99 12.99 -6.97
CA TYR A 133 3.32 11.69 -7.59
C TYR A 133 3.75 11.78 -9.06
N GLU A 134 3.36 12.84 -9.78
CA GLU A 134 3.76 13.06 -11.18
C GLU A 134 5.28 13.19 -11.35
N SER A 135 5.99 13.56 -10.27
CA SER A 135 7.45 13.69 -10.22
C SER A 135 8.21 12.39 -9.98
N LEU A 136 7.50 11.29 -9.70
CA LEU A 136 8.12 9.98 -9.47
C LEU A 136 8.86 9.51 -10.72
N SER A 137 10.00 8.84 -10.51
CA SER A 137 10.69 8.16 -11.60
C SER A 137 9.82 7.05 -12.19
N LYS A 138 10.12 6.62 -13.42
CA LYS A 138 9.35 5.56 -14.09
C LYS A 138 9.22 4.27 -13.24
N PRO A 139 10.29 3.74 -12.60
CA PRO A 139 10.17 2.58 -11.71
C PRO A 139 9.28 2.84 -10.49
N GLU A 140 9.41 4.00 -9.85
CA GLU A 140 8.60 4.37 -8.69
C GLU A 140 7.12 4.52 -9.06
N CYS A 141 6.83 5.06 -10.24
CA CYS A 141 5.48 5.16 -10.76
C CYS A 141 4.84 3.78 -10.95
N PHE A 142 5.57 2.83 -11.54
CA PHE A 142 5.09 1.45 -11.69
C PHE A 142 4.88 0.78 -10.34
N ASP A 143 5.78 0.98 -9.39
CA ASP A 143 5.65 0.41 -8.04
C ASP A 143 4.41 0.99 -7.31
N LEU A 144 4.08 2.27 -7.52
CA LEU A 144 2.87 2.91 -7.00
C LEU A 144 1.60 2.38 -7.69
N GLU A 145 1.63 2.24 -9.02
CA GLU A 145 0.54 1.64 -9.79
C GLU A 145 0.24 0.20 -9.33
N GLU A 146 1.28 -0.62 -9.15
CA GLU A 146 1.14 -1.98 -8.59
C GLU A 146 0.52 -1.97 -7.19
N ALA A 147 0.84 -0.97 -6.35
CA ALA A 147 0.24 -0.86 -5.02
C ALA A 147 -1.27 -0.54 -5.11
N ILE A 148 -1.68 0.34 -6.03
CA ILE A 148 -3.09 0.63 -6.27
C ILE A 148 -3.82 -0.60 -6.81
N ASP A 149 -3.21 -1.32 -7.76
CA ASP A 149 -3.78 -2.55 -8.32
C ASP A 149 -3.90 -3.65 -7.27
N ALA A 150 -2.91 -3.81 -6.39
CA ALA A 150 -3.01 -4.75 -5.27
C ALA A 150 -4.20 -4.43 -4.35
N VAL A 151 -4.50 -3.16 -4.09
CA VAL A 151 -5.71 -2.77 -3.33
C VAL A 151 -6.98 -3.14 -4.09
N ARG A 152 -7.03 -2.94 -5.41
CA ARG A 152 -8.19 -3.34 -6.24
C ARG A 152 -8.40 -4.84 -6.23
N GLU A 153 -7.33 -5.61 -6.41
CA GLU A 153 -7.36 -7.06 -6.36
C GLU A 153 -7.85 -7.54 -4.99
N PHE A 154 -7.35 -6.95 -3.91
CA PHE A 154 -7.79 -7.24 -2.55
C PHE A 154 -9.29 -6.95 -2.33
N LEU A 155 -9.81 -5.82 -2.85
CA LEU A 155 -11.24 -5.52 -2.77
C LEU A 155 -12.10 -6.54 -3.52
N LYS A 156 -11.61 -7.08 -4.64
CA LYS A 156 -12.34 -8.05 -5.48
C LYS A 156 -12.25 -9.48 -4.94
N ALA A 157 -11.09 -9.89 -4.42
CA ALA A 157 -10.83 -11.25 -3.97
C ALA A 157 -11.19 -11.46 -2.50
N GLY A 158 -10.94 -10.45 -1.66
CA GLY A 158 -11.00 -10.55 -0.21
C GLY A 158 -9.64 -10.86 0.43
N PRO A 159 -9.61 -11.01 1.77
CA PRO A 159 -8.42 -11.45 2.48
C PRO A 159 -8.03 -12.89 2.09
N ASN A 160 -6.73 -13.18 2.10
CA ASN A 160 -6.19 -14.50 1.81
C ASN A 160 -6.06 -15.30 3.12
N SER A 161 -6.73 -16.45 3.21
CA SER A 161 -6.69 -17.32 4.39
C SER A 161 -5.29 -17.85 4.71
N ASP A 162 -4.39 -17.91 3.73
CA ASP A 162 -3.01 -18.37 3.94
C ASP A 162 -2.15 -17.28 4.59
N TYR A 163 -2.59 -16.03 4.59
CA TYR A 163 -1.86 -14.87 5.13
C TYR A 163 -2.35 -14.50 6.53
N LEU A 164 -2.21 -15.44 7.46
CA LEU A 164 -2.50 -15.24 8.88
C LEU A 164 -1.36 -14.47 9.56
N PHE A 165 -1.28 -13.18 9.29
CA PHE A 165 -0.26 -12.29 9.83
C PHE A 165 -0.90 -11.05 10.46
N ASP A 166 -0.37 -10.61 11.59
CA ASP A 166 -0.75 -9.35 12.24
C ASP A 166 0.42 -8.36 12.32
N ASN A 167 1.62 -8.80 11.92
CA ASN A 167 2.85 -8.02 11.92
C ASN A 167 3.71 -8.31 10.69
N PHE A 168 4.49 -7.30 10.29
CA PHE A 168 5.53 -7.45 9.30
C PHE A 168 6.72 -6.52 9.59
N ARG A 169 7.88 -6.83 9.00
CA ARG A 169 9.06 -5.97 9.03
C ARG A 169 9.98 -6.27 7.84
N GLY A 170 10.58 -5.24 7.25
CA GLY A 170 11.60 -5.41 6.21
C GLY A 170 12.89 -6.05 6.74
N GLY A 171 13.57 -6.81 5.88
CA GLY A 171 14.93 -7.32 6.11
C GLY A 171 15.02 -8.73 6.71
N ARG A 172 16.26 -9.16 6.99
CA ARG A 172 16.59 -10.53 7.43
C ARG A 172 16.32 -10.73 8.93
N GLY A 173 15.85 -11.92 9.30
CA GLY A 173 15.71 -12.35 10.69
C GLY A 173 15.10 -13.75 10.78
N SER A 174 15.14 -14.34 11.98
CA SER A 174 14.89 -15.77 12.18
C SER A 174 13.42 -16.16 12.44
N ARG A 175 12.51 -15.21 12.62
CA ARG A 175 11.11 -15.47 12.99
C ARG A 175 10.13 -15.02 11.90
N GLY A 176 9.28 -15.93 11.44
CA GLY A 176 8.17 -15.66 10.52
C GLY A 176 8.43 -16.15 9.09
N THR A 177 7.47 -15.89 8.21
CA THR A 177 7.52 -16.24 6.78
C THR A 177 8.02 -15.04 5.99
N THR A 178 8.96 -15.24 5.07
CA THR A 178 9.43 -14.19 4.16
C THR A 178 8.67 -14.28 2.84
N ILE A 179 8.11 -13.15 2.40
CA ILE A 179 7.49 -12.97 1.08
C ILE A 179 8.10 -11.69 0.50
N GLY A 180 8.73 -11.77 -0.67
CA GLY A 180 9.56 -10.68 -1.19
C GLY A 180 10.76 -10.39 -0.30
N GLN A 181 10.88 -9.16 0.21
CA GLN A 181 11.91 -8.78 1.21
C GLN A 181 11.30 -8.43 2.57
N THR A 182 10.03 -8.76 2.76
CA THR A 182 9.29 -8.50 3.98
C THR A 182 9.06 -9.81 4.72
N ARG A 183 9.26 -9.74 6.03
CA ARG A 183 9.01 -10.86 6.94
C ARG A 183 7.69 -10.64 7.67
N PHE A 184 6.86 -11.67 7.72
CA PHE A 184 5.52 -11.65 8.28
C PHE A 184 5.40 -12.68 9.39
N TRP A 185 4.63 -12.37 10.43
CA TRP A 185 4.33 -13.33 11.49
C TRP A 185 2.99 -13.00 12.15
N LEU A 186 2.44 -14.01 12.83
CA LEU A 186 1.37 -13.85 13.80
C LEU A 186 2.00 -13.70 15.19
N SER A 187 1.61 -12.66 15.92
CA SER A 187 2.01 -12.50 17.32
C SER A 187 1.15 -13.38 18.24
N PRO A 188 1.60 -13.66 19.47
CA PRO A 188 0.79 -14.41 20.44
C PRO A 188 -0.56 -13.74 20.76
N GLU A 189 -0.64 -12.41 20.69
CA GLU A 189 -1.91 -11.71 20.84
C GLU A 189 -2.80 -11.89 19.60
N GLY A 190 -2.19 -11.95 18.41
CA GLY A 190 -2.89 -12.20 17.16
C GLY A 190 -3.52 -13.58 17.13
N GLU A 191 -2.78 -14.59 17.60
CA GLU A 191 -3.27 -15.97 17.79
C GLU A 191 -4.52 -16.00 18.68
N ARG A 192 -4.46 -15.38 19.86
CA ARG A 192 -5.61 -15.33 20.79
C ARG A 192 -6.85 -14.66 20.20
N LEU A 193 -6.65 -13.63 19.38
CA LEU A 193 -7.77 -12.96 18.73
C LEU A 193 -8.26 -13.71 17.50
N TYR A 194 -7.45 -14.56 16.89
CA TYR A 194 -7.86 -15.41 15.77
C TYR A 194 -8.82 -16.50 16.26
N GLU A 195 -8.45 -17.21 17.33
CA GLU A 195 -9.23 -18.30 17.93
C GLU A 195 -10.62 -17.88 18.47
N LYS A 196 -10.86 -16.58 18.70
CA LYS A 196 -12.12 -16.05 19.24
C LYS A 196 -13.14 -15.63 18.17
N HIS A 197 -12.75 -15.64 16.90
CA HIS A 197 -13.53 -15.08 15.80
C HIS A 197 -13.71 -16.02 14.60
N GLU A 198 -13.22 -17.25 14.68
CA GLU A 198 -13.75 -18.40 13.91
C GLU A 198 -14.99 -18.97 14.62
#